data_AF-A0A538F108-F1
#
_entry.id   AF-A0A538F108-F1
#
_cell.length_a   1.000
_cell.length_b   1.000
_cell.length_c   1.000
_cell.angle_alpha   90.00
_cell.angle_beta   90.00
_cell.angle_gamma   90.00
#
_symmetry.space_group_name_H-M   'P 1'
#
loop_
_entity.id
_entity.type
_entity.pdbx_description
1 polymer ?
#
loop_
_entity_poly.entity_id
_entity_poly.type
_entity_poly.pdbx_seq_one_letter_code
_entity_poly.pdbx_strand_id
1 'polypeptide(L)'
;MAGLSVAALAADAGGYNPTSWGWSAIALLLVIAASLVAGGRRLAPLEWAFLGCLAALAGWVWLSLAWSSDVSQTVEEGQRMLLYVAGPAALLLLGRRSRVEGLLASLGAAITAICTYALALRMLAPGRGGYQVLSADPGAAFRLARPLGYANALALFAVMGMLLALGFALRGRTVVGRALGSAALVILAPTLYFTYGRGAWLALVAGLATLIAVERERLGVVARSLAFAVAPVVAVVLASRTQALTSEPGAVAAARHDGRLLAGATVALVAVAALVPAGLDRIQGKAVLGPSSRRAFALALALLLVVVAAAGLARVGGPQAAVRRAYDAFNAPAPLVKTNESQRLFSLSGSSRSEYWRVAWREYEDHPWLGDGAGSYQRFWLRDRREGLPVLDAHSLYLETLSELGPLGLVLLLGTLALLLGAARVARRHPLACAALGAYVAFLVHAGIDWDWEMPAVTLAALVCGVALLLAARSAETPPLGHASRVLGIALAAVLFVVALVGFLGNRAAATAAEALDAAHLSTAASEARHARHWQPWSAEPWRLLGEAQLQAGEVGQARASFVRGIQKDRGDWELWLDLALASRGSERRAALGHVAVLNPLSTELREVQGSR
;
A
#
# COMPACT_ATOMS: atom_id res chain seq x y z
N MET A 1 -9.74 17.37 3.02
CA MET A 1 -8.48 16.92 3.63
C MET A 1 -8.27 15.44 3.36
N ALA A 2 -8.93 14.50 4.04
CA ALA A 2 -8.70 13.04 3.88
C ALA A 2 -8.57 12.55 2.42
N GLY A 3 -9.63 12.70 1.60
CA GLY A 3 -9.59 12.28 0.20
C GLY A 3 -8.52 12.99 -0.64
N LEU A 4 -8.24 14.26 -0.36
CA LEU A 4 -7.20 15.02 -1.06
C LEU A 4 -5.79 14.51 -0.69
N SER A 5 -5.53 14.26 0.59
CA SER A 5 -4.25 13.73 1.05
C SER A 5 -3.98 12.35 0.46
N VAL A 6 -4.97 11.46 0.49
CA VAL A 6 -4.88 10.12 -0.11
C VAL A 6 -4.69 10.21 -1.63
N ALA A 7 -5.42 11.07 -2.34
CA ALA A 7 -5.26 11.24 -3.79
C ALA A 7 -3.89 11.82 -4.17
N ALA A 8 -3.39 12.79 -3.40
CA ALA A 8 -2.09 13.42 -3.66
C ALA A 8 -0.95 12.41 -3.46
N LEU A 9 -0.97 11.63 -2.38
CA LEU A 9 0.00 10.54 -2.18
C LEU A 9 -0.15 9.46 -3.27
N ALA A 10 -1.38 9.08 -3.63
CA ALA A 10 -1.61 8.10 -4.69
C ALA A 10 -1.05 8.55 -6.06
N ALA A 11 -1.14 9.85 -6.36
CA ALA A 11 -0.57 10.44 -7.56
C ALA A 11 0.96 10.50 -7.54
N ASP A 12 1.55 10.57 -6.34
CA ASP A 12 2.99 10.62 -6.08
C ASP A 12 3.54 9.22 -5.75
N ALA A 13 3.36 8.27 -6.69
CA ALA A 13 3.84 6.88 -6.55
C ALA A 13 3.36 6.17 -5.27
N GLY A 14 2.11 6.41 -4.86
CA GLY A 14 1.54 5.82 -3.64
C GLY A 14 2.07 6.46 -2.34
N GLY A 15 2.93 7.47 -2.45
CA GLY A 15 3.70 8.04 -1.37
C GLY A 15 4.88 7.17 -0.99
N TYR A 16 5.39 6.31 -1.88
CA TYR A 16 6.48 5.38 -1.57
C TYR A 16 7.81 6.08 -1.24
N ASN A 17 8.07 7.26 -1.82
CA ASN A 17 9.37 7.92 -1.65
C ASN A 17 9.42 8.73 -0.34
N PRO A 18 10.60 8.83 0.31
CA PRO A 18 10.76 9.59 1.55
C PRO A 18 10.40 11.08 1.45
N THR A 19 10.53 11.68 0.26
CA THR A 19 10.11 13.06 -0.01
C THR A 19 8.59 13.23 0.15
N SER A 20 7.81 12.20 -0.15
CA SER A 20 6.35 12.20 -0.05
C SER A 20 5.87 12.27 1.39
N TRP A 21 6.54 11.56 2.30
CA TRP A 21 6.21 11.57 3.73
C TRP A 21 6.48 12.94 4.35
N GLY A 22 7.60 13.56 3.97
CA GLY A 22 7.98 14.89 4.47
C GLY A 22 6.92 15.96 4.16
N TRP A 23 6.57 16.17 2.88
CA TRP A 23 5.61 17.23 2.53
C TRP A 23 4.21 16.96 3.09
N SER A 24 3.79 15.69 3.12
CA SER A 24 2.45 15.31 3.58
C SER A 24 2.32 15.39 5.10
N ALA A 25 3.35 14.96 5.86
CA ALA A 25 3.41 15.13 7.30
C ALA A 25 3.39 16.61 7.69
N ILE A 26 4.19 17.45 7.01
CA ILE A 26 4.19 18.91 7.19
C ILE A 26 2.77 19.47 7.02
N ALA A 27 2.10 19.15 5.90
CA ALA A 27 0.75 19.64 5.63
C ALA A 27 -0.26 19.20 6.71
N LEU A 28 -0.18 17.94 7.16
CA LEU A 28 -1.07 17.41 8.18
C LEU A 28 -0.79 18.00 9.57
N LEU A 29 0.47 18.26 9.92
CA LEU A 29 0.85 18.92 11.17
C LEU A 29 0.36 20.37 11.21
N LEU A 30 0.42 21.09 10.07
CA LEU A 30 -0.21 22.41 9.95
C LEU A 30 -1.73 22.34 10.11
N VAL A 31 -2.39 21.31 9.56
CA VAL A 31 -3.83 21.08 9.77
C VAL A 31 -4.13 20.79 11.24
N ILE A 32 -3.29 20.01 11.94
CA ILE A 32 -3.41 19.77 13.38
C ILE A 32 -3.30 21.09 14.14
N ALA A 33 -2.24 21.87 13.91
CA ALA A 33 -2.04 23.16 14.58
C ALA A 33 -3.23 24.10 14.35
N ALA A 34 -3.68 24.25 13.10
CA ALA A 34 -4.85 25.06 12.75
C ALA A 34 -6.12 24.56 13.44
N SER A 35 -6.32 23.23 13.52
CA SER A 35 -7.47 22.63 14.22
C SER A 35 -7.42 22.94 15.72
N LEU A 36 -6.25 22.89 16.34
CA LEU A 36 -6.06 23.21 17.75
C LEU A 36 -6.28 24.70 18.01
N VAL A 37 -5.83 25.60 17.12
CA VAL A 37 -6.14 27.05 17.19
C VAL A 37 -7.65 27.31 17.05
N ALA A 38 -8.36 26.53 16.23
CA ALA A 38 -9.81 26.65 16.04
C ALA A 38 -10.66 25.96 17.15
N GLY A 39 -10.04 25.44 18.22
CA GLY A 39 -10.76 24.75 19.30
C GLY A 39 -10.98 23.27 19.02
N GLY A 40 -9.93 22.57 18.59
CA GLY A 40 -9.91 21.13 18.28
C GLY A 40 -10.61 20.28 19.34
N ARG A 41 -11.21 19.17 18.90
CA ARG A 41 -12.15 18.40 19.73
C ARG A 41 -11.43 17.49 20.72
N ARG A 42 -12.06 17.25 21.88
CA ARG A 42 -11.61 16.19 22.79
C ARG A 42 -11.77 14.83 22.13
N LEU A 43 -10.80 13.96 22.41
CA LEU A 43 -10.79 12.58 21.96
C LEU A 43 -11.55 11.70 22.96
N ALA A 44 -12.28 10.71 22.46
CA ALA A 44 -12.88 9.67 23.27
C ALA A 44 -11.81 8.68 23.80
N PRO A 45 -12.08 7.90 24.87
CA PRO A 45 -11.09 6.99 25.44
C PRO A 45 -10.47 6.00 24.44
N LEU A 46 -11.28 5.42 23.55
CA LEU A 46 -10.80 4.51 22.51
C LEU A 46 -9.95 5.24 21.45
N GLU A 47 -10.27 6.50 21.17
CA GLU A 47 -9.50 7.34 20.24
C GLU A 47 -8.13 7.69 20.83
N TRP A 48 -8.07 7.98 22.14
CA TRP A 48 -6.83 8.15 22.89
C TRP A 48 -6.00 6.86 22.93
N ALA A 49 -6.64 5.71 23.21
CA ALA A 49 -5.95 4.43 23.23
C ALA A 49 -5.33 4.11 21.85
N PHE A 50 -6.08 4.33 20.77
CA PHE A 50 -5.60 4.13 19.41
C PHE A 50 -4.42 5.05 19.08
N LEU A 51 -4.54 6.37 19.29
CA LEU A 51 -3.44 7.30 19.00
C LEU A 51 -2.24 7.06 19.92
N GLY A 52 -2.47 6.70 21.18
CA GLY A 52 -1.41 6.36 22.13
C GLY A 52 -0.65 5.11 21.71
N CYS A 53 -1.34 4.05 21.27
CA CYS A 53 -0.71 2.83 20.77
C CYS A 53 0.06 3.06 19.47
N LEU A 54 -0.50 3.85 18.55
CA LEU A 54 0.16 4.20 17.29
C LEU A 54 1.38 5.11 17.52
N ALA A 55 1.29 6.06 18.45
CA ALA A 55 2.41 6.90 18.85
C ALA A 55 3.48 6.10 19.60
N ALA A 56 3.10 5.09 20.39
CA ALA A 56 4.04 4.17 21.03
C ALA A 56 4.76 3.30 19.99
N LEU A 57 4.07 2.81 18.95
CA LEU A 57 4.72 2.13 17.82
C LEU A 57 5.71 3.06 17.11
N ALA A 58 5.29 4.30 16.81
CA ALA A 58 6.18 5.29 16.20
C ALA A 58 7.40 5.58 17.09
N GLY A 59 7.19 5.71 18.40
CA GLY A 59 8.28 5.87 19.37
C GLY A 59 9.21 4.65 19.42
N TRP A 60 8.68 3.44 19.28
CA TRP A 60 9.46 2.21 19.22
C TRP A 60 10.32 2.14 17.95
N VAL A 61 9.77 2.54 16.80
CA VAL A 61 10.53 2.69 15.53
C VAL A 61 11.69 3.67 15.72
N TRP A 62 11.43 4.87 16.24
CA TRP A 62 12.51 5.84 16.50
C TRP A 62 13.53 5.37 17.54
N LEU A 63 13.08 4.67 18.59
CA LEU A 63 13.96 4.13 19.62
C LEU A 63 14.87 3.03 19.05
N SER A 64 14.42 2.30 18.01
CA SER A 64 15.21 1.26 17.37
C SER A 64 16.50 1.76 16.72
N LEU A 65 16.65 3.07 16.49
CA LEU A 65 17.92 3.69 16.12
C LEU A 65 19.08 3.35 17.08
N ALA A 66 18.78 3.04 18.35
CA ALA A 66 19.80 2.70 19.33
C ALA A 66 20.47 1.34 19.09
N TRP A 67 19.84 0.45 18.32
CA TRP A 67 20.37 -0.88 17.97
C TRP A 67 20.29 -1.20 16.48
N SER A 68 19.78 -0.30 15.65
CA SER A 68 19.55 -0.55 14.23
C SER A 68 20.83 -0.88 13.47
N SER A 69 20.78 -1.91 12.64
CA SER A 69 21.83 -2.17 11.67
C SER A 69 21.78 -1.20 10.49
N ASP A 70 20.61 -0.63 10.17
CA ASP A 70 20.38 0.36 9.10
C ASP A 70 19.85 1.69 9.63
N VAL A 71 20.76 2.56 10.09
CA VAL A 71 20.38 3.86 10.67
C VAL A 71 19.65 4.74 9.64
N SER A 72 20.02 4.67 8.35
CA SER A 72 19.41 5.51 7.32
C SER A 72 17.95 5.10 7.09
N GLN A 73 17.70 3.80 6.89
CA GLN A 73 16.35 3.27 6.71
C GLN A 73 15.48 3.43 7.95
N THR A 74 16.03 3.23 9.16
CA THR A 74 15.25 3.44 10.39
C THR A 74 14.79 4.89 10.56
N VAL A 75 15.61 5.88 10.18
CA VAL A 75 15.18 7.28 10.18
C VAL A 75 14.07 7.52 9.16
N GLU A 76 14.17 6.92 7.98
CA GLU A 76 13.15 6.97 6.94
C GLU A 76 11.81 6.37 7.43
N GLU A 77 11.83 5.19 8.06
CA GLU A 77 10.65 4.60 8.70
C GLU A 77 10.07 5.47 9.80
N GLY A 78 10.92 6.11 10.60
CA GLY A 78 10.52 7.09 11.60
C GLY A 78 9.75 8.28 11.00
N GLN A 79 10.17 8.76 9.83
CA GLN A 79 9.48 9.83 9.09
C GLN A 79 8.14 9.36 8.50
N ARG A 80 8.07 8.15 7.97
CA ARG A 80 6.82 7.52 7.50
C ARG A 80 5.82 7.35 8.65
N MET A 81 6.29 6.91 9.81
CA MET A 81 5.47 6.80 11.02
C MET A 81 4.91 8.14 11.50
N LEU A 82 5.64 9.24 11.30
CA LEU A 82 5.12 10.58 11.62
C LEU A 82 3.88 10.91 10.77
N LEU A 83 3.88 10.56 9.49
CA LEU A 83 2.71 10.69 8.62
C LEU A 83 1.55 9.82 9.13
N TYR A 84 1.83 8.59 9.53
CA TYR A 84 0.81 7.66 10.04
C TYR A 84 0.23 8.07 11.40
N VAL A 85 0.96 8.79 12.24
CA VAL A 85 0.43 9.41 13.45
C VAL A 85 -0.38 10.68 13.11
N ALA A 86 0.18 11.56 12.26
CA ALA A 86 -0.41 12.86 11.95
C ALA A 86 -1.74 12.76 11.21
N GLY A 87 -1.89 11.82 10.27
CA GLY A 87 -3.12 11.63 9.49
C GLY A 87 -4.36 11.36 10.38
N PRO A 88 -4.39 10.24 11.12
CA PRO A 88 -5.47 9.92 12.05
C PRO A 88 -5.67 10.97 13.14
N ALA A 89 -4.59 11.56 13.68
CA ALA A 89 -4.70 12.63 14.68
C ALA A 89 -5.45 13.86 14.12
N ALA A 90 -5.10 14.31 12.92
CA ALA A 90 -5.78 15.41 12.24
C ALA A 90 -7.26 15.08 12.00
N LEU A 91 -7.58 13.85 11.58
CA LEU A 91 -8.94 13.40 11.34
C LEU A 91 -9.77 13.33 12.61
N LEU A 92 -9.19 12.90 13.73
CA LEU A 92 -9.90 12.79 15.01
C LEU A 92 -10.14 14.16 15.66
N LEU A 93 -9.17 15.09 15.56
CA LEU A 93 -9.28 16.46 16.06
C LEU A 93 -10.34 17.28 15.29
N LEU A 94 -10.44 17.08 13.97
CA LEU A 94 -11.46 17.73 13.13
C LEU A 94 -12.78 16.96 13.05
N GLY A 95 -12.73 15.66 13.35
CA GLY A 95 -13.78 14.69 13.04
C GLY A 95 -15.06 14.93 13.84
N ARG A 96 -16.19 14.84 13.15
CA ARG A 96 -17.54 14.89 13.73
C ARG A 96 -18.31 13.64 13.32
N ARG A 97 -19.16 13.14 14.21
CA ARG A 97 -20.02 11.98 13.91
C ARG A 97 -20.93 12.29 12.71
N SER A 98 -21.43 13.53 12.62
CA SER A 98 -22.26 13.99 11.50
C SER A 98 -21.55 14.04 10.14
N ARG A 99 -20.21 14.02 10.11
CA ARG A 99 -19.42 14.14 8.88
C ARG A 99 -18.82 12.82 8.39
N VAL A 100 -19.12 11.69 9.05
CA VAL A 100 -18.59 10.37 8.67
C VAL A 100 -18.93 10.01 7.23
N GLU A 101 -20.17 10.28 6.78
CA GLU A 101 -20.56 10.05 5.39
C GLU A 101 -19.73 10.89 4.41
N GLY A 102 -19.52 12.17 4.69
CA GLY A 102 -18.67 13.04 3.86
C GLY A 102 -17.20 12.61 3.84
N LEU A 103 -16.68 12.11 4.96
CA LEU A 103 -15.33 11.55 5.04
C LEU A 103 -15.18 10.34 4.11
N LEU A 104 -16.07 9.34 4.24
CA LEU A 104 -16.05 8.14 3.42
C LEU A 104 -16.36 8.43 1.94
N ALA A 105 -17.23 9.40 1.66
CA ALA A 105 -17.51 9.85 0.29
C ALA A 105 -16.28 10.48 -0.34
N SER A 106 -15.55 11.33 0.39
CA SER A 106 -14.32 11.94 -0.10
C SER A 106 -13.22 10.91 -0.38
N LEU A 107 -13.11 9.88 0.47
CA LEU A 107 -12.16 8.78 0.27
C LEU A 107 -12.56 7.92 -0.94
N GLY A 108 -13.82 7.49 -1.03
CA GLY A 108 -14.32 6.72 -2.17
C GLY A 108 -14.18 7.46 -3.50
N ALA A 109 -14.43 8.77 -3.51
CA ALA A 109 -14.23 9.63 -4.68
C ALA A 109 -12.75 9.73 -5.06
N ALA A 110 -11.84 9.90 -4.10
CA ALA A 110 -10.40 9.92 -4.34
C ALA A 110 -9.90 8.60 -4.94
N ILE A 111 -10.28 7.46 -4.35
CA ILE A 111 -9.93 6.13 -4.86
C ILE A 111 -10.47 5.94 -6.28
N THR A 112 -11.73 6.29 -6.52
CA THR A 112 -12.36 6.17 -7.85
C THR A 112 -11.70 7.08 -8.88
N ALA A 113 -11.29 8.29 -8.51
CA ALA A 113 -10.58 9.20 -9.42
C ALA A 113 -9.22 8.65 -9.84
N ILE A 114 -8.44 8.13 -8.88
CA ILE A 114 -7.14 7.49 -9.16
C ILE A 114 -7.33 6.23 -10.02
N CYS A 115 -8.33 5.40 -9.72
CA CYS A 115 -8.63 4.22 -10.51
C CYS A 115 -9.12 4.57 -11.92
N THR A 116 -9.88 5.67 -12.07
CA THR A 116 -10.27 6.21 -13.38
C THR A 116 -9.04 6.62 -14.18
N TYR A 117 -8.09 7.34 -13.56
CA TYR A 117 -6.84 7.74 -14.21
C TYR A 117 -6.03 6.51 -14.65
N ALA A 118 -5.85 5.52 -13.76
CA ALA A 118 -5.15 4.29 -14.07
C ALA A 118 -5.81 3.54 -15.25
N LEU A 119 -7.13 3.40 -15.21
CA LEU A 119 -7.90 2.72 -16.26
C LEU A 119 -7.82 3.48 -17.60
N ALA A 120 -7.90 4.80 -17.57
CA ALA A 120 -7.76 5.66 -18.74
C ALA A 120 -6.37 5.53 -19.37
N LEU A 121 -5.30 5.42 -18.56
CA LEU A 121 -3.95 5.14 -19.09
C LEU A 121 -3.93 3.83 -19.88
N ARG A 122 -4.50 2.75 -19.32
CA ARG A 122 -4.58 1.44 -20.00
C ARG A 122 -5.38 1.53 -21.31
N MET A 123 -6.53 2.18 -21.28
CA MET A 123 -7.47 2.19 -22.41
C MET A 123 -7.10 3.21 -23.51
N LEU A 124 -6.56 4.37 -23.14
CA LEU A 124 -6.42 5.50 -24.07
C LEU A 124 -4.96 5.81 -24.42
N ALA A 125 -4.02 5.44 -23.55
CA ALA A 125 -2.60 5.77 -23.72
C ALA A 125 -1.64 4.58 -23.50
N PRO A 126 -1.88 3.39 -24.09
CA PRO A 126 -1.08 2.19 -23.85
C PRO A 126 0.42 2.34 -24.19
N GLY A 127 0.83 3.34 -24.99
CA GLY A 127 2.24 3.52 -25.41
C GLY A 127 3.08 4.54 -24.63
N ARG A 128 2.55 5.25 -23.61
CA ARG A 128 3.29 6.33 -22.89
C ARG A 128 3.91 5.86 -21.56
N GLY A 129 4.52 4.67 -21.54
CA GLY A 129 5.01 4.09 -20.29
C GLY A 129 3.89 3.63 -19.34
N GLY A 130 2.69 3.35 -19.85
CA GLY A 130 1.57 2.75 -19.08
C GLY A 130 1.87 1.36 -18.50
N TYR A 131 3.04 0.81 -18.83
CA TYR A 131 3.59 -0.50 -18.48
C TYR A 131 4.88 -0.42 -17.65
N GLN A 132 5.27 0.76 -17.16
CA GLN A 132 6.45 0.88 -16.31
C GLN A 132 6.02 0.59 -14.86
N VAL A 133 6.27 -0.64 -14.43
CA VAL A 133 6.11 -1.11 -13.05
C VAL A 133 7.48 -1.10 -12.37
N LEU A 134 7.55 -0.58 -11.14
CA LEU A 134 8.68 -0.84 -10.24
C LEU A 134 8.58 -2.31 -9.83
N SER A 135 9.18 -3.21 -10.62
CA SER A 135 9.16 -4.65 -10.31
C SER A 135 10.30 -5.36 -11.02
N ALA A 136 10.99 -6.21 -10.27
CA ALA A 136 12.03 -7.11 -10.78
C ALA A 136 11.49 -8.28 -11.61
N ASP A 137 10.17 -8.53 -11.57
CA ASP A 137 9.50 -9.53 -12.41
C ASP A 137 9.31 -9.01 -13.85
N PRO A 138 9.95 -9.61 -14.88
CA PRO A 138 9.79 -9.20 -16.28
C PRO A 138 8.33 -9.25 -16.79
N GLY A 139 7.48 -10.10 -16.19
CA GLY A 139 6.03 -10.15 -16.50
C GLY A 139 5.23 -9.03 -15.84
N ALA A 140 5.79 -8.34 -14.83
CA ALA A 140 5.10 -7.24 -14.18
C ALA A 140 4.95 -6.01 -15.08
N ALA A 141 5.75 -5.86 -16.13
CA ALA A 141 5.68 -4.74 -17.06
C ALA A 141 4.25 -4.51 -17.57
N PHE A 142 3.49 -5.56 -17.86
CA PHE A 142 2.16 -5.39 -18.43
C PHE A 142 1.03 -5.23 -17.39
N ARG A 143 1.34 -5.03 -16.10
CA ARG A 143 0.34 -4.86 -15.03
C ARG A 143 -0.03 -3.39 -14.83
N LEU A 144 -1.29 -3.13 -14.47
CA LEU A 144 -1.70 -1.78 -14.13
C LEU A 144 -1.20 -1.43 -12.72
N ALA A 145 -0.26 -0.50 -12.63
CA ALA A 145 0.37 -0.07 -11.38
C ALA A 145 0.35 1.45 -11.17
N ARG A 146 0.39 2.24 -12.24
CA ARG A 146 0.32 3.71 -12.17
C ARG A 146 -1.07 4.17 -11.72
N PRO A 147 -1.17 5.27 -10.96
CA PRO A 147 -0.08 6.16 -10.54
C PRO A 147 0.65 5.71 -9.27
N LEU A 148 0.16 4.67 -8.57
CA LEU A 148 0.76 4.20 -7.32
C LEU A 148 2.15 3.55 -7.50
N GLY A 149 2.53 3.18 -8.72
CA GLY A 149 3.83 2.57 -9.01
C GLY A 149 3.90 1.06 -8.69
N TYR A 150 2.98 0.56 -7.86
CA TYR A 150 2.88 -0.84 -7.47
C TYR A 150 1.49 -1.45 -7.72
N ALA A 151 1.46 -2.54 -8.49
CA ALA A 151 0.21 -3.15 -8.94
C ALA A 151 -0.62 -3.79 -7.81
N ASN A 152 0.01 -4.40 -6.80
CA ASN A 152 -0.75 -4.98 -5.68
C ASN A 152 -1.35 -3.88 -4.78
N ALA A 153 -0.63 -2.79 -4.55
CA ALA A 153 -1.16 -1.62 -3.85
C ALA A 153 -2.37 -1.02 -4.60
N LEU A 154 -2.29 -0.82 -5.92
CA LEU A 154 -3.44 -0.36 -6.71
C LEU A 154 -4.62 -1.34 -6.66
N ALA A 155 -4.35 -2.64 -6.65
CA ALA A 155 -5.38 -3.68 -6.54
C ALA A 155 -6.13 -3.56 -5.20
N LEU A 156 -5.42 -3.50 -4.08
CA LEU A 156 -6.02 -3.33 -2.76
C LEU A 156 -6.74 -1.99 -2.64
N PHE A 157 -6.17 -0.91 -3.20
CA PHE A 157 -6.78 0.41 -3.24
C PHE A 157 -8.14 0.37 -3.97
N ALA A 158 -8.20 -0.29 -5.13
CA ALA A 158 -9.45 -0.52 -5.86
C ALA A 158 -10.45 -1.35 -5.03
N VAL A 159 -10.00 -2.39 -4.32
CA VAL A 159 -10.84 -3.23 -3.45
C VAL A 159 -11.46 -2.43 -2.30
N MET A 160 -10.68 -1.60 -1.61
CA MET A 160 -11.21 -0.68 -0.59
C MET A 160 -12.26 0.26 -1.21
N GLY A 161 -11.98 0.80 -2.39
CA GLY A 161 -12.93 1.60 -3.17
C GLY A 161 -14.23 0.84 -3.48
N MET A 162 -14.14 -0.42 -3.90
CA MET A 162 -15.31 -1.25 -4.25
C MET A 162 -16.20 -1.47 -3.03
N LEU A 163 -15.60 -1.74 -1.87
CA LEU A 163 -16.33 -1.97 -0.63
C LEU A 163 -17.04 -0.69 -0.16
N LEU A 164 -16.38 0.46 -0.25
CA LEU A 164 -16.99 1.77 0.04
C LEU A 164 -18.10 2.11 -0.96
N ALA A 165 -17.84 1.96 -2.26
CA ALA A 165 -18.79 2.24 -3.34
C ALA A 165 -20.05 1.37 -3.23
N LEU A 166 -19.90 0.09 -2.93
CA LEU A 166 -21.01 -0.82 -2.64
C LEU A 166 -21.80 -0.37 -1.41
N GLY A 167 -21.12 0.08 -0.36
CA GLY A 167 -21.75 0.69 0.83
C GLY A 167 -22.64 1.87 0.48
N PHE A 168 -22.14 2.80 -0.35
CA PHE A 168 -22.91 3.93 -0.85
C PHE A 168 -24.09 3.49 -1.73
N ALA A 169 -23.92 2.53 -2.63
CA ALA A 169 -25.01 2.01 -3.46
C ALA A 169 -26.15 1.40 -2.63
N LEU A 170 -25.80 0.65 -1.58
CA LEU A 170 -26.73 -0.04 -0.69
C LEU A 170 -27.41 0.87 0.32
N ARG A 171 -26.68 1.82 0.91
CA ARG A 171 -27.06 2.54 2.15
C ARG A 171 -26.87 4.06 2.09
N GLY A 172 -26.44 4.62 0.95
CA GLY A 172 -26.28 6.07 0.79
C GLY A 172 -27.59 6.82 1.04
N ARG A 173 -27.51 8.00 1.67
CA ARG A 173 -28.71 8.76 2.05
C ARG A 173 -29.35 9.49 0.88
N THR A 174 -28.54 9.86 -0.12
CA THR A 174 -28.97 10.62 -1.29
C THR A 174 -29.04 9.72 -2.52
N VAL A 175 -29.96 10.03 -3.43
CA VAL A 175 -30.07 9.34 -4.74
C VAL A 175 -28.76 9.44 -5.50
N VAL A 176 -28.14 10.63 -5.50
CA VAL A 176 -26.85 10.87 -6.15
C VAL A 176 -25.75 10.01 -5.53
N GLY A 177 -25.64 9.94 -4.20
CA GLY A 177 -24.63 9.12 -3.54
C GLY A 177 -24.77 7.62 -3.86
N ARG A 178 -26.00 7.12 -3.93
CA ARG A 178 -26.27 5.73 -4.33
C ARG A 178 -25.95 5.47 -5.80
N ALA A 179 -26.33 6.39 -6.69
CA ALA A 179 -26.04 6.31 -8.12
C ALA A 179 -24.52 6.33 -8.38
N LEU A 180 -23.79 7.26 -7.75
CA LEU A 180 -22.34 7.35 -7.85
C LEU A 180 -21.64 6.11 -7.27
N GLY A 181 -22.11 5.59 -6.13
CA GLY A 181 -21.58 4.35 -5.56
C GLY A 181 -21.74 3.16 -6.51
N SER A 182 -22.92 3.00 -7.12
CA SER A 182 -23.17 1.95 -8.11
C SER A 182 -22.32 2.13 -9.38
N ALA A 183 -22.23 3.35 -9.88
CA ALA A 183 -21.43 3.71 -11.04
C ALA A 183 -19.92 3.47 -10.84
N ALA A 184 -19.39 3.81 -9.66
CA ALA A 184 -17.97 3.65 -9.34
C ALA A 184 -17.51 2.18 -9.41
N LEU A 185 -18.38 1.22 -9.08
CA LEU A 185 -18.04 -0.22 -9.18
C LEU A 185 -17.63 -0.63 -10.60
N VAL A 186 -18.22 -0.01 -11.63
CA VAL A 186 -17.91 -0.29 -13.05
C VAL A 186 -16.51 0.19 -13.43
N ILE A 187 -15.94 1.16 -12.72
CA ILE A 187 -14.58 1.63 -12.92
C ILE A 187 -13.61 0.78 -12.09
N LEU A 188 -13.94 0.54 -10.83
CA LEU A 188 -13.05 -0.12 -9.87
C LEU A 188 -12.80 -1.59 -10.20
N ALA A 189 -13.82 -2.32 -10.68
CA ALA A 189 -13.70 -3.74 -11.02
C ALA A 189 -12.73 -4.02 -12.19
N PRO A 190 -12.82 -3.36 -13.36
CA PRO A 190 -11.83 -3.54 -14.42
C PRO A 190 -10.44 -3.00 -14.03
N THR A 191 -10.35 -1.96 -13.18
CA THR A 191 -9.05 -1.54 -12.62
C THR A 191 -8.41 -2.68 -11.82
N LEU A 192 -9.16 -3.29 -10.89
CA LEU A 192 -8.70 -4.46 -10.14
C LEU A 192 -8.27 -5.60 -11.08
N TYR A 193 -9.06 -5.89 -12.12
CA TYR A 193 -8.73 -6.91 -13.11
C TYR A 193 -7.37 -6.67 -13.78
N PHE A 194 -7.12 -5.46 -14.30
CA PHE A 194 -5.87 -5.13 -15.00
C PHE A 194 -4.63 -5.03 -14.09
N THR A 195 -4.80 -5.03 -12.76
CA THR A 195 -3.66 -5.15 -11.83
C THR A 195 -3.09 -6.56 -11.77
N TYR A 196 -3.91 -7.57 -12.11
CA TYR A 196 -3.61 -8.99 -11.93
C TYR A 196 -3.12 -9.37 -10.50
N GLY A 197 -3.51 -8.57 -9.49
CA GLY A 197 -3.13 -8.77 -8.08
C GLY A 197 -4.00 -9.84 -7.40
N ARG A 198 -3.47 -11.06 -7.22
CA ARG A 198 -4.20 -12.19 -6.61
C ARG A 198 -4.60 -11.94 -5.16
N GLY A 199 -3.68 -11.39 -4.35
CA GLY A 199 -3.91 -11.11 -2.94
C GLY A 199 -5.12 -10.21 -2.72
N ALA A 200 -5.33 -9.23 -3.60
CA ALA A 200 -6.44 -8.29 -3.50
C ALA A 200 -7.81 -8.97 -3.68
N TRP A 201 -7.91 -10.05 -4.47
CA TRP A 201 -9.16 -10.81 -4.58
C TRP A 201 -9.51 -11.52 -3.26
N LEU A 202 -8.51 -12.08 -2.57
CA LEU A 202 -8.71 -12.66 -1.24
C LEU A 202 -9.16 -11.57 -0.23
N ALA A 203 -8.53 -10.40 -0.29
CA ALA A 203 -8.89 -9.24 0.51
C ALA A 203 -10.33 -8.75 0.22
N LEU A 204 -10.76 -8.73 -1.05
CA LEU A 204 -12.12 -8.39 -1.45
C LEU A 204 -13.14 -9.38 -0.87
N VAL A 205 -12.85 -10.68 -0.95
CA VAL A 205 -13.70 -11.73 -0.36
C VAL A 205 -13.80 -11.54 1.16
N ALA A 206 -12.68 -11.32 1.85
CA ALA A 206 -12.68 -11.07 3.30
C ALA A 206 -13.47 -9.80 3.67
N GLY A 207 -13.31 -8.72 2.90
CA GLY A 207 -14.04 -7.46 3.10
C GLY A 207 -15.54 -7.60 2.85
N LEU A 208 -15.95 -8.28 1.77
CA LEU A 208 -17.36 -8.58 1.47
C LEU A 208 -17.98 -9.48 2.54
N ALA A 209 -17.27 -10.54 2.95
CA ALA A 209 -17.71 -11.43 4.02
C ALA A 209 -17.93 -10.68 5.33
N THR A 210 -17.01 -9.78 5.68
CA THR A 210 -17.13 -8.92 6.87
C THR A 210 -18.33 -7.98 6.78
N LEU A 211 -18.50 -7.30 5.64
CA LEU A 211 -19.64 -6.41 5.39
C LEU A 211 -20.96 -7.17 5.58
N ILE A 212 -21.09 -8.34 4.96
CA ILE A 212 -22.30 -9.19 5.01
C ILE A 212 -22.50 -9.75 6.43
N ALA A 213 -21.45 -10.18 7.12
CA ALA A 213 -21.56 -10.78 8.45
C ALA A 213 -22.07 -9.79 9.50
N VAL A 214 -21.68 -8.51 9.39
CA VAL A 214 -22.06 -7.45 10.35
C VAL A 214 -23.43 -6.83 10.02
N GLU A 215 -23.86 -6.93 8.77
CA GLU A 215 -25.19 -6.48 8.31
C GLU A 215 -26.34 -7.25 8.98
N ARG A 216 -27.45 -6.54 9.23
CA ARG A 216 -28.64 -7.13 9.86
C ARG A 216 -29.49 -7.91 8.85
N GLU A 217 -29.61 -7.39 7.63
CA GLU A 217 -30.43 -7.94 6.55
C GLU A 217 -29.57 -8.67 5.51
N ARG A 218 -28.80 -9.67 5.96
CA ARG A 218 -27.75 -10.33 5.16
C ARG A 218 -28.23 -10.75 3.77
N LEU A 219 -29.38 -11.44 3.69
CA LEU A 219 -29.94 -11.92 2.43
C LEU A 219 -30.34 -10.78 1.48
N GLY A 220 -30.91 -9.70 2.03
CA GLY A 220 -31.30 -8.51 1.25
C GLY A 220 -30.08 -7.77 0.72
N VAL A 221 -29.02 -7.66 1.52
CA VAL A 221 -27.74 -7.10 1.10
C VAL A 221 -27.14 -7.94 -0.02
N VAL A 222 -27.05 -9.26 0.14
CA VAL A 222 -26.53 -10.17 -0.89
C VAL A 222 -27.29 -10.01 -2.21
N ALA A 223 -28.64 -10.05 -2.17
CA ALA A 223 -29.45 -9.92 -3.38
C ALA A 223 -29.22 -8.57 -4.10
N ARG A 224 -29.15 -7.45 -3.36
CA ARG A 224 -28.87 -6.13 -3.93
C ARG A 224 -27.44 -6.02 -4.44
N SER A 225 -26.47 -6.56 -3.72
CA SER A 225 -25.07 -6.63 -4.16
C SER A 225 -24.93 -7.39 -5.47
N LEU A 226 -25.66 -8.49 -5.66
CA LEU A 226 -25.70 -9.22 -6.93
C LEU A 226 -26.26 -8.35 -8.08
N ALA A 227 -27.31 -7.58 -7.83
CA ALA A 227 -27.83 -6.64 -8.83
C ALA A 227 -26.81 -5.55 -9.20
N PHE A 228 -26.10 -5.01 -8.21
CA PHE A 228 -25.03 -4.03 -8.44
C PHE A 228 -23.79 -4.63 -9.11
N ALA A 229 -23.57 -5.95 -9.00
CA ALA A 229 -22.42 -6.62 -9.59
C ALA A 229 -22.54 -6.86 -11.10
N VAL A 230 -23.74 -6.82 -11.68
CA VAL A 230 -23.96 -7.16 -13.10
C VAL A 230 -23.12 -6.28 -14.04
N ALA A 231 -23.25 -4.95 -13.97
CA ALA A 231 -22.53 -4.05 -14.85
C ALA A 231 -20.99 -4.10 -14.67
N PRO A 232 -20.44 -4.11 -13.42
CA PRO A 232 -19.02 -4.34 -13.18
C PRO A 232 -18.50 -5.68 -13.73
N VAL A 233 -19.25 -6.77 -13.59
CA VAL A 233 -18.86 -8.07 -14.14
C VAL A 233 -18.83 -8.03 -15.66
N VAL A 234 -19.82 -7.41 -16.31
CA VAL A 234 -19.82 -7.22 -17.76
C VAL A 234 -18.60 -6.40 -18.20
N ALA A 235 -18.25 -5.32 -17.48
CA ALA A 235 -17.05 -4.53 -17.76
C ALA A 235 -15.76 -5.36 -17.67
N VAL A 236 -15.63 -6.21 -16.64
CA VAL A 236 -14.49 -7.12 -16.48
C VAL A 236 -14.47 -8.18 -17.60
N VAL A 237 -15.63 -8.74 -17.99
CA VAL A 237 -15.71 -9.70 -19.10
C VAL A 237 -15.27 -9.06 -20.41
N LEU A 238 -15.74 -7.85 -20.72
CA LEU A 238 -15.30 -7.11 -21.90
C LEU A 238 -13.79 -6.87 -21.86
N ALA A 239 -13.27 -6.37 -20.73
CA ALA A 239 -11.84 -6.17 -20.52
C ALA A 239 -11.01 -7.45 -20.72
N SER A 240 -11.51 -8.59 -20.22
CA SER A 240 -10.82 -9.88 -20.34
C SER A 240 -10.74 -10.42 -21.76
N ARG A 241 -11.67 -10.03 -22.62
CA ARG A 241 -11.73 -10.44 -24.03
C ARG A 241 -10.94 -9.50 -24.95
N THR A 242 -10.46 -8.37 -24.44
CA THR A 242 -9.66 -7.41 -25.21
C THR A 242 -8.19 -7.81 -25.22
N GLN A 243 -7.81 -8.72 -26.12
CA GLN A 243 -6.45 -9.28 -26.19
C GLN A 243 -5.36 -8.22 -26.28
N ALA A 244 -5.57 -7.15 -27.06
CA ALA A 244 -4.60 -6.07 -27.20
C ALA A 244 -4.31 -5.30 -25.88
N LEU A 245 -5.13 -5.50 -24.84
CA LEU A 245 -4.96 -4.93 -23.50
C LEU A 245 -4.62 -5.97 -22.42
N THR A 246 -4.63 -7.26 -22.73
CA THR A 246 -4.35 -8.36 -21.79
C THR A 246 -3.07 -9.14 -22.10
N SER A 247 -2.55 -9.02 -23.32
CA SER A 247 -1.24 -9.53 -23.75
C SER A 247 -0.41 -8.41 -24.39
N GLU A 248 0.91 -8.60 -24.47
CA GLU A 248 1.81 -7.66 -25.17
C GLU A 248 1.30 -7.43 -26.61
N PRO A 249 0.86 -6.21 -26.95
CA PRO A 249 0.22 -5.98 -28.23
C PRO A 249 1.28 -5.94 -29.33
N GLY A 250 1.10 -6.77 -30.37
CA GLY A 250 1.96 -6.72 -31.56
C GLY A 250 1.96 -5.36 -32.28
N ALA A 251 0.99 -4.48 -31.99
CA ALA A 251 0.96 -3.09 -32.44
C ALA A 251 0.25 -2.15 -31.44
N VAL A 252 0.88 -1.02 -31.08
CA VAL A 252 0.29 0.04 -30.21
C VAL A 252 -1.02 0.61 -30.78
N ALA A 253 -1.16 0.64 -32.10
CA ALA A 253 -2.37 1.11 -32.77
C ALA A 253 -3.59 0.23 -32.46
N ALA A 254 -3.41 -1.10 -32.45
CA ALA A 254 -4.47 -2.04 -32.10
C ALA A 254 -4.91 -1.87 -30.64
N ALA A 255 -3.96 -1.77 -29.72
CA ALA A 255 -4.25 -1.51 -28.30
C ALA A 255 -5.02 -0.19 -28.08
N ARG A 256 -4.70 0.87 -28.83
CA ARG A 256 -5.44 2.15 -28.77
C ARG A 256 -6.86 2.04 -29.33
N HIS A 257 -7.05 1.32 -30.43
CA HIS A 257 -8.36 1.14 -31.03
C HIS A 257 -9.29 0.38 -30.08
N ASP A 258 -8.84 -0.80 -29.64
CA ASP A 258 -9.57 -1.66 -28.73
C ASP A 258 -9.84 -0.99 -27.38
N GLY A 259 -8.87 -0.24 -26.86
CA GLY A 259 -9.03 0.51 -25.62
C GLY A 259 -10.05 1.64 -25.71
N ARG A 260 -10.19 2.31 -26.87
CA ARG A 260 -11.27 3.29 -27.08
C ARG A 260 -12.65 2.64 -27.08
N LEU A 261 -12.78 1.45 -27.69
CA LEU A 261 -14.04 0.69 -27.67
C LEU A 261 -14.41 0.28 -26.25
N LEU A 262 -13.44 -0.24 -25.49
CA LEU A 262 -13.65 -0.62 -24.10
C LEU A 262 -13.97 0.60 -23.22
N ALA A 263 -13.34 1.75 -23.45
CA ALA A 263 -13.66 3.00 -22.76
C ALA A 263 -15.10 3.44 -23.02
N GLY A 264 -15.55 3.42 -24.29
CA GLY A 264 -16.93 3.73 -24.65
C GLY A 264 -17.94 2.79 -23.99
N ALA A 265 -17.65 1.47 -23.99
CA ALA A 265 -18.47 0.48 -23.31
C ALA A 265 -18.52 0.71 -21.79
N THR A 266 -17.38 1.05 -21.18
CA THR A 266 -17.28 1.36 -19.75
C THR A 266 -18.14 2.57 -19.39
N VAL A 267 -18.09 3.65 -20.18
CA VAL A 267 -18.93 4.85 -19.98
C VAL A 267 -20.42 4.51 -20.08
N ALA A 268 -20.82 3.69 -21.06
CA ALA A 268 -22.20 3.23 -21.19
C ALA A 268 -22.64 2.39 -19.97
N LEU A 269 -21.80 1.47 -19.51
CA LEU A 269 -22.06 0.65 -18.32
C LEU A 269 -22.13 1.49 -17.03
N VAL A 270 -21.31 2.54 -16.91
CA VAL A 270 -21.38 3.52 -15.80
C VAL A 270 -22.75 4.20 -15.77
N ALA A 271 -23.24 4.66 -16.93
CA ALA A 271 -24.57 5.29 -17.03
C ALA A 271 -25.69 4.31 -16.65
N VAL A 272 -25.63 3.06 -17.12
CA VAL A 272 -26.59 2.00 -16.75
C VAL A 272 -26.53 1.70 -15.25
N ALA A 273 -25.33 1.52 -14.69
CA ALA A 273 -25.13 1.23 -13.28
C ALA A 273 -25.66 2.34 -12.37
N ALA A 274 -25.55 3.61 -12.78
CA ALA A 274 -26.09 4.74 -12.03
C ALA A 274 -27.62 4.70 -11.87
N LEU A 275 -28.33 4.02 -12.79
CA LEU A 275 -29.79 3.89 -12.77
C LEU A 275 -30.28 2.69 -11.92
N VAL A 276 -29.41 1.72 -11.61
CA VAL A 276 -29.76 0.50 -10.86
C VAL A 276 -30.39 0.80 -9.49
N PRO A 277 -29.87 1.72 -8.65
CA PRO A 277 -30.50 2.03 -7.36
C PRO A 277 -31.96 2.47 -7.50
N ALA A 278 -32.26 3.33 -8.48
CA ALA A 278 -33.61 3.82 -8.73
C ALA A 278 -34.55 2.70 -9.22
N GLY A 279 -34.04 1.77 -10.03
CA GLY A 279 -34.78 0.57 -10.44
C GLY A 279 -35.13 -0.33 -9.25
N LEU A 280 -34.17 -0.58 -8.36
CA LEU A 280 -34.36 -1.40 -7.16
C LEU A 280 -35.37 -0.81 -6.19
N ASP A 281 -35.40 0.52 -6.05
CA ASP A 281 -36.37 1.21 -5.18
C ASP A 281 -37.81 1.05 -5.70
N ARG A 282 -38.01 1.15 -7.02
CA ARG A 282 -39.34 0.94 -7.65
C ARG A 282 -39.85 -0.49 -7.47
N ILE A 283 -38.95 -1.47 -7.48
CA ILE A 283 -39.30 -2.89 -7.28
C ILE A 283 -39.62 -3.17 -5.81
N GLN A 284 -38.86 -2.61 -4.88
CA GLN A 284 -39.07 -2.82 -3.43
C GLN A 284 -40.39 -2.25 -2.93
N GLY A 285 -40.87 -1.13 -3.49
CA GLY A 285 -42.20 -0.61 -3.18
C GLY A 285 -43.35 -1.56 -3.56
N LYS A 286 -43.07 -2.61 -4.36
CA LYS A 286 -44.06 -3.57 -4.86
C LYS A 286 -43.82 -5.02 -4.41
N ALA A 287 -42.62 -5.37 -3.93
CA ALA A 287 -42.22 -6.74 -3.65
C ALA A 287 -41.66 -6.91 -2.23
N VAL A 288 -42.53 -7.26 -1.27
CA VAL A 288 -42.09 -7.81 0.02
C VAL A 288 -41.92 -9.31 -0.14
N LEU A 289 -40.69 -9.78 -0.33
CA LEU A 289 -40.41 -11.22 -0.35
C LEU A 289 -40.86 -11.85 0.98
N GLY A 290 -41.84 -12.75 0.90
CA GLY A 290 -42.33 -13.50 2.04
C GLY A 290 -41.24 -14.38 2.69
N PRO A 291 -41.45 -14.85 3.93
CA PRO A 291 -40.48 -15.67 4.66
C PRO A 291 -40.01 -16.91 3.88
N SER A 292 -40.93 -17.54 3.13
CA SER A 292 -40.66 -18.74 2.33
C SER A 292 -39.71 -18.45 1.15
N SER A 293 -39.89 -17.33 0.45
CA SER A 293 -38.98 -16.93 -0.66
C SER A 293 -37.59 -16.58 -0.15
N ARG A 294 -37.48 -15.98 1.03
CA ARG A 294 -36.18 -15.71 1.68
C ARG A 294 -35.45 -17.00 2.05
N ARG A 295 -36.17 -17.99 2.60
CA ARG A 295 -35.63 -19.32 2.90
C ARG A 295 -35.22 -20.06 1.63
N ALA A 296 -36.06 -20.04 0.59
CA ALA A 296 -35.74 -20.66 -0.70
C ALA A 296 -34.49 -20.03 -1.34
N PHE A 297 -34.38 -18.69 -1.33
CA PHE A 297 -33.17 -18.00 -1.82
C PHE A 297 -31.94 -18.34 -0.99
N ALA A 298 -32.06 -18.36 0.34
CA ALA A 298 -30.95 -18.74 1.23
C ALA A 298 -30.49 -20.18 1.00
N LEU A 299 -31.42 -21.13 0.84
CA LEU A 299 -31.14 -22.53 0.53
C LEU A 299 -30.50 -22.68 -0.85
N ALA A 300 -31.03 -21.99 -1.86
CA ALA A 300 -30.48 -22.00 -3.22
C ALA A 300 -29.05 -21.43 -3.25
N LEU A 301 -28.80 -20.33 -2.53
CA LEU A 301 -27.47 -19.74 -2.41
C LEU A 301 -26.51 -20.66 -1.65
N ALA A 302 -26.94 -21.24 -0.53
CA ALA A 302 -26.14 -22.18 0.25
C ALA A 302 -25.80 -23.43 -0.58
N LEU A 303 -26.79 -23.98 -1.30
CA LEU A 303 -26.60 -25.12 -2.19
C LEU A 303 -25.64 -24.78 -3.32
N LEU A 304 -25.78 -23.59 -3.95
CA LEU A 304 -24.85 -23.13 -4.98
C LEU A 304 -23.42 -23.05 -4.45
N LEU A 305 -23.21 -22.45 -3.27
CA LEU A 305 -21.89 -22.36 -2.64
C LEU A 305 -21.30 -23.74 -2.33
N VAL A 306 -22.11 -24.66 -1.80
CA VAL A 306 -21.72 -26.04 -1.52
C VAL A 306 -21.36 -26.78 -2.81
N VAL A 307 -22.17 -26.66 -3.86
CA VAL A 307 -21.92 -27.30 -5.16
C VAL A 307 -20.64 -26.76 -5.80
N VAL A 308 -20.44 -25.44 -5.78
CA VAL A 308 -19.22 -24.81 -6.31
C VAL A 308 -17.98 -25.27 -5.51
N ALA A 309 -18.07 -25.29 -4.17
CA ALA A 309 -16.98 -25.76 -3.32
C ALA A 309 -16.68 -27.25 -3.54
N ALA A 310 -17.72 -28.10 -3.58
CA ALA A 310 -17.58 -29.54 -3.80
C ALA A 310 -17.03 -29.86 -5.19
N ALA A 311 -17.52 -29.19 -6.25
CA ALA A 311 -17.02 -29.35 -7.61
C ALA A 311 -15.56 -28.88 -7.73
N GLY A 312 -15.21 -27.77 -7.07
CA GLY A 312 -13.84 -27.29 -6.95
C GLY A 312 -12.94 -28.35 -6.29
N LEU A 313 -13.31 -28.80 -5.09
CA LEU A 313 -12.59 -29.81 -4.33
C LEU A 313 -12.46 -31.14 -5.09
N ALA A 314 -13.51 -31.60 -5.76
CA ALA A 314 -13.49 -32.81 -6.57
C ALA A 314 -12.49 -32.71 -7.73
N ARG A 315 -12.44 -31.56 -8.42
CA ARG A 315 -11.46 -31.33 -9.50
C ARG A 315 -9.99 -31.36 -9.02
N VAL A 316 -9.74 -31.00 -7.77
CA VAL A 316 -8.38 -31.06 -7.18
C VAL A 316 -8.10 -32.31 -6.35
N GLY A 317 -8.98 -33.32 -6.38
CA GLY A 317 -8.76 -34.61 -5.72
C GLY A 317 -9.08 -34.64 -4.23
N GLY A 318 -9.96 -33.76 -3.77
CA GLY A 318 -10.41 -33.66 -2.38
C GLY A 318 -9.67 -32.58 -1.56
N PRO A 319 -10.11 -32.32 -0.31
CA PRO A 319 -9.62 -31.20 0.51
C PRO A 319 -8.15 -31.33 0.89
N GLN A 320 -7.66 -32.53 1.21
CA GLN A 320 -6.24 -32.72 1.52
C GLN A 320 -5.34 -32.50 0.30
N ALA A 321 -5.76 -32.98 -0.88
CA ALA A 321 -5.04 -32.77 -2.13
C ALA A 321 -5.09 -31.29 -2.56
N ALA A 322 -6.22 -30.61 -2.33
CA ALA A 322 -6.35 -29.17 -2.56
C ALA A 322 -5.36 -28.36 -1.71
N VAL A 323 -5.25 -28.68 -0.41
CA VAL A 323 -4.31 -28.00 0.50
C VAL A 323 -2.86 -28.28 0.10
N ARG A 324 -2.49 -29.54 -0.16
CA ARG A 324 -1.13 -29.88 -0.61
C ARG A 324 -0.77 -29.18 -1.91
N ARG A 325 -1.63 -29.26 -2.94
CA ARG A 325 -1.40 -28.58 -4.22
C ARG A 325 -1.34 -27.06 -4.06
N ALA A 326 -2.15 -26.47 -3.19
CA ALA A 326 -2.09 -25.03 -2.92
C ALA A 326 -0.76 -24.65 -2.25
N TYR A 327 -0.29 -25.46 -1.28
CA TYR A 327 1.01 -25.28 -0.63
C TYR A 327 2.17 -25.44 -1.62
N ASP A 328 2.18 -26.52 -2.39
CA ASP A 328 3.22 -26.80 -3.39
C ASP A 328 3.23 -25.73 -4.47
N ALA A 329 2.06 -25.33 -4.98
CA ALA A 329 1.95 -24.28 -5.99
C ALA A 329 2.35 -22.91 -5.44
N PHE A 330 2.05 -22.60 -4.18
CA PHE A 330 2.45 -21.35 -3.53
C PHE A 330 3.98 -21.24 -3.40
N ASN A 331 4.63 -22.35 -3.04
CA ASN A 331 6.09 -22.43 -2.88
C ASN A 331 6.85 -22.64 -4.20
N ALA A 332 6.16 -22.99 -5.29
CA ALA A 332 6.79 -23.13 -6.59
C ALA A 332 7.34 -21.78 -7.10
N PRO A 333 8.47 -21.78 -7.82
CA PRO A 333 9.03 -20.59 -8.46
C PRO A 333 7.97 -19.86 -9.29
N ALA A 334 8.05 -18.53 -9.36
CA ALA A 334 7.10 -17.74 -10.14
C ALA A 334 7.12 -18.24 -11.60
N PRO A 335 5.96 -18.65 -12.18
CA PRO A 335 5.93 -19.10 -13.55
C PRO A 335 6.32 -17.95 -14.49
N LEU A 336 7.18 -18.23 -15.47
CA LEU A 336 7.49 -17.31 -16.58
C LEU A 336 6.24 -17.17 -17.46
N VAL A 337 5.32 -16.27 -17.11
CA VAL A 337 4.14 -15.98 -17.95
C VAL A 337 4.61 -15.15 -19.14
N LYS A 338 4.91 -15.82 -20.26
CA LYS A 338 5.51 -15.17 -21.45
C LYS A 338 4.50 -14.57 -22.45
N THR A 339 3.20 -14.84 -22.33
CA THR A 339 2.25 -14.50 -23.42
C THR A 339 0.90 -13.89 -22.99
N ASN A 340 0.38 -14.16 -21.78
CA ASN A 340 -0.90 -13.60 -21.34
C ASN A 340 -0.99 -13.46 -19.80
N GLU A 341 -0.91 -12.22 -19.30
CA GLU A 341 -0.92 -11.90 -17.87
C GLU A 341 -2.21 -12.31 -17.16
N SER A 342 -3.35 -12.44 -17.87
CA SER A 342 -4.61 -12.86 -17.24
C SER A 342 -4.54 -14.27 -16.65
N GLN A 343 -3.65 -15.13 -17.15
CA GLN A 343 -3.42 -16.48 -16.59
C GLN A 343 -2.87 -16.43 -15.15
N ARG A 344 -2.22 -15.31 -14.78
CA ARG A 344 -1.68 -15.08 -13.44
C ARG A 344 -2.77 -15.08 -12.37
N LEU A 345 -4.01 -14.68 -12.70
CA LEU A 345 -5.16 -14.69 -11.78
C LEU A 345 -5.58 -16.09 -11.34
N PHE A 346 -5.27 -17.11 -12.14
CA PHE A 346 -5.62 -18.51 -11.87
C PHE A 346 -4.44 -19.33 -11.32
N SER A 347 -3.26 -18.72 -11.17
CA SER A 347 -2.09 -19.33 -10.54
C SER A 347 -2.18 -19.21 -9.01
N LEU A 348 -1.77 -20.27 -8.30
CA LEU A 348 -1.67 -20.27 -6.83
C LEU A 348 -0.26 -19.88 -6.33
N SER A 349 0.65 -19.47 -7.22
CA SER A 349 2.03 -19.11 -6.84
C SER A 349 2.08 -17.95 -5.84
N GLY A 350 2.95 -18.06 -4.85
CA GLY A 350 3.26 -16.99 -3.89
C GLY A 350 4.18 -15.91 -4.48
N SER A 351 4.72 -16.10 -5.69
CA SER A 351 5.73 -15.23 -6.29
C SER A 351 6.93 -15.01 -5.35
N SER A 352 7.55 -16.12 -4.93
CA SER A 352 8.70 -16.18 -4.00
C SER A 352 8.46 -15.67 -2.57
N ARG A 353 7.22 -15.31 -2.17
CA ARG A 353 6.89 -14.86 -0.80
C ARG A 353 7.30 -15.83 0.31
N SER A 354 7.28 -17.13 0.06
CA SER A 354 7.75 -18.12 1.04
C SER A 354 9.23 -17.96 1.37
N GLU A 355 10.06 -17.60 0.38
CA GLU A 355 11.47 -17.30 0.61
C GLU A 355 11.66 -15.99 1.39
N TYR A 356 10.81 -14.99 1.14
CA TYR A 356 10.85 -13.72 1.88
C TYR A 356 10.54 -13.95 3.36
N TRP A 357 9.45 -14.69 3.63
CA TRP A 357 9.06 -15.04 4.99
C TRP A 357 10.08 -15.92 5.70
N ARG A 358 10.75 -16.83 4.97
CA ARG A 358 11.84 -17.64 5.52
C ARG A 358 13.03 -16.78 5.94
N VAL A 359 13.35 -15.71 5.21
CA VAL A 359 14.41 -14.78 5.60
C VAL A 359 13.98 -13.95 6.81
N ALA A 360 12.78 -13.37 6.80
CA ALA A 360 12.28 -12.59 7.93
C ALA A 360 12.20 -13.43 9.22
N TRP A 361 11.79 -14.69 9.10
CA TRP A 361 11.77 -15.60 10.23
C TRP A 361 13.18 -15.87 10.79
N ARG A 362 14.19 -16.02 9.93
CA ARG A 362 15.59 -16.18 10.39
C ARG A 362 16.14 -14.91 11.02
N GLU A 363 15.81 -13.74 10.48
CA GLU A 363 16.16 -12.46 11.11
C GLU A 363 15.57 -12.38 12.52
N TYR A 364 14.31 -12.78 12.71
CA TYR A 364 13.71 -12.91 14.03
C TYR A 364 14.43 -13.93 14.93
N GLU A 365 14.82 -15.10 14.41
CA GLU A 365 15.59 -16.10 15.19
C GLU A 365 16.95 -15.56 15.64
N ASP A 366 17.61 -14.75 14.80
CA ASP A 366 18.89 -14.10 15.12
C ASP A 366 18.70 -12.92 16.10
N HIS A 367 17.59 -12.18 16.03
CA HIS A 367 17.30 -10.99 16.82
C HIS A 367 15.92 -11.02 17.53
N PRO A 368 15.66 -11.99 18.43
CA PRO A 368 14.29 -12.36 18.84
C PRO A 368 13.55 -11.36 19.73
N TRP A 369 14.23 -10.39 20.35
CA TRP A 369 13.60 -9.51 21.34
C TRP A 369 13.36 -8.10 20.82
N LEU A 370 14.41 -7.48 20.27
CA LEU A 370 14.37 -6.09 19.81
C LEU A 370 14.29 -5.99 18.27
N GLY A 371 14.53 -7.09 17.56
CA GLY A 371 14.81 -7.07 16.13
C GLY A 371 16.14 -6.36 15.80
N ASP A 372 16.36 -6.11 14.52
CA ASP A 372 17.58 -5.47 14.01
C ASP A 372 17.38 -3.99 13.62
N GLY A 373 16.22 -3.42 13.97
CA GLY A 373 15.85 -2.03 13.71
C GLY A 373 14.87 -1.89 12.55
N ALA A 374 14.03 -0.83 12.56
CA ALA A 374 13.08 -0.62 11.47
C ALA A 374 13.78 -0.44 10.11
N GLY A 375 13.32 -1.13 9.07
CA GLY A 375 13.89 -1.11 7.73
C GLY A 375 15.18 -1.94 7.57
N SER A 376 15.51 -2.83 8.51
CA SER A 376 16.70 -3.70 8.44
C SER A 376 16.55 -4.87 7.48
N TYR A 377 15.32 -5.28 7.13
CA TYR A 377 15.04 -6.54 6.45
C TYR A 377 15.83 -6.71 5.14
N GLN A 378 16.01 -5.65 4.37
CA GLN A 378 16.77 -5.70 3.10
C GLN A 378 18.19 -6.26 3.31
N ARG A 379 18.88 -5.91 4.40
CA ARG A 379 20.25 -6.38 4.68
C ARG A 379 20.28 -7.89 4.89
N PHE A 380 19.33 -8.39 5.67
CA PHE A 380 19.12 -9.82 5.87
C PHE A 380 18.78 -10.54 4.58
N TRP A 381 17.91 -9.94 3.75
CA TRP A 381 17.59 -10.45 2.43
C TRP A 381 18.84 -10.58 1.56
N LEU A 382 19.62 -9.51 1.39
CA LEU A 382 20.81 -9.53 0.54
C LEU A 382 21.83 -10.60 0.94
N ARG A 383 22.02 -10.80 2.25
CA ARG A 383 22.95 -11.77 2.82
C ARG A 383 22.45 -13.21 2.70
N ASP A 384 21.19 -13.46 3.04
CA ASP A 384 20.71 -14.82 3.30
C ASP A 384 19.72 -15.36 2.24
N ARG A 385 19.41 -14.58 1.20
CA ARG A 385 18.59 -15.01 0.07
C ARG A 385 19.21 -16.16 -0.71
N ARG A 386 18.35 -17.01 -1.26
CA ARG A 386 18.74 -18.10 -2.17
C ARG A 386 18.56 -17.72 -3.64
N GLU A 387 17.82 -16.64 -3.90
CA GLU A 387 17.51 -16.13 -5.24
C GLU A 387 18.03 -14.69 -5.33
N GLY A 388 18.63 -14.32 -6.47
CA GLY A 388 19.18 -12.98 -6.71
C GLY A 388 18.12 -11.92 -7.03
N LEU A 389 17.00 -11.90 -6.30
CA LEU A 389 15.93 -10.91 -6.48
C LEU A 389 16.21 -9.64 -5.65
N PRO A 390 15.97 -8.43 -6.17
CA PRO A 390 16.11 -7.19 -5.41
C PRO A 390 14.82 -6.93 -4.61
N VAL A 391 14.78 -7.40 -3.37
CA VAL A 391 13.63 -7.29 -2.47
C VAL A 391 14.01 -6.41 -1.29
N LEU A 392 13.13 -5.48 -0.94
CA LEU A 392 13.31 -4.51 0.13
C LEU A 392 12.52 -4.89 1.39
N ASP A 393 11.36 -5.53 1.21
CA ASP A 393 10.40 -5.84 2.28
C ASP A 393 10.03 -7.33 2.29
N ALA A 394 9.64 -7.87 3.44
CA ALA A 394 9.27 -9.27 3.63
C ALA A 394 7.93 -9.65 2.97
N HIS A 395 7.18 -8.67 2.45
CA HIS A 395 5.83 -8.87 1.90
C HIS A 395 4.89 -9.55 2.92
N SER A 396 5.02 -9.16 4.18
CA SER A 396 4.07 -9.45 5.26
C SER A 396 4.36 -8.51 6.40
N LEU A 397 3.54 -7.46 6.53
CA LEU A 397 3.69 -6.43 7.57
C LEU A 397 3.89 -7.04 8.97
N TYR A 398 3.15 -8.10 9.29
CA TYR A 398 3.21 -8.73 10.61
C TYR A 398 4.53 -9.45 10.86
N LEU A 399 5.04 -10.17 9.86
CA LEU A 399 6.27 -10.93 10.01
C LEU A 399 7.50 -10.01 9.95
N GLU A 400 7.46 -9.00 9.10
CA GLU A 400 8.49 -7.97 9.02
C GLU A 400 8.59 -7.15 10.30
N THR A 401 7.45 -6.69 10.84
CA THR A 401 7.43 -6.00 12.14
C THR A 401 7.98 -6.90 13.26
N LEU A 402 7.72 -8.22 13.19
CA LEU A 402 8.27 -9.16 14.16
C LEU A 402 9.80 -9.30 14.02
N SER A 403 10.32 -9.34 12.79
CA SER A 403 11.76 -9.51 12.54
C SER A 403 12.56 -8.24 12.84
N GLU A 404 12.03 -7.07 12.47
CA GLU A 404 12.71 -5.79 12.60
C GLU A 404 12.55 -5.12 13.99
N LEU A 405 11.39 -5.30 14.62
CA LEU A 405 11.03 -4.60 15.87
C LEU A 405 10.71 -5.55 17.04
N GLY A 406 10.84 -6.85 16.81
CA GLY A 406 10.59 -7.89 17.81
C GLY A 406 9.12 -8.03 18.24
N PRO A 407 8.86 -8.88 19.25
CA PRO A 407 7.51 -9.14 19.75
C PRO A 407 6.79 -7.89 20.27
N LEU A 408 7.54 -6.93 20.85
CA LEU A 408 6.94 -5.69 21.35
C LEU A 408 6.43 -4.81 20.19
N GLY A 409 7.22 -4.65 19.13
CA GLY A 409 6.79 -3.95 17.91
C GLY A 409 5.53 -4.57 17.32
N LEU A 410 5.51 -5.91 17.22
CA LEU A 410 4.35 -6.65 16.72
C LEU A 410 3.10 -6.42 17.60
N VAL A 411 3.24 -6.47 18.93
CA VAL A 411 2.11 -6.21 19.85
C VAL A 411 1.59 -4.78 19.71
N LEU A 412 2.46 -3.79 19.57
CA LEU A 412 2.07 -2.39 19.37
C LEU A 412 1.35 -2.19 18.02
N LEU A 413 1.82 -2.84 16.96
CA LEU A 413 1.16 -2.85 15.65
C LEU A 413 -0.22 -3.52 15.74
N LEU A 414 -0.29 -4.75 16.24
CA LEU A 414 -1.55 -5.48 16.36
C LEU A 414 -2.55 -4.75 17.26
N GLY A 415 -2.08 -4.17 18.36
CA GLY A 415 -2.89 -3.33 19.25
C GLY A 415 -3.47 -2.12 18.53
N THR A 416 -2.64 -1.40 17.78
CA THR A 416 -3.06 -0.26 16.97
C THR A 416 -4.16 -0.63 15.97
N LEU A 417 -3.98 -1.74 15.25
CA LEU A 417 -4.94 -2.20 14.25
C LEU A 417 -6.23 -2.74 14.88
N ALA A 418 -6.11 -3.49 15.99
CA ALA A 418 -7.25 -4.07 16.70
C ALA A 418 -8.16 -3.01 17.36
N LEU A 419 -7.59 -1.92 17.88
CA LEU A 419 -8.38 -0.85 18.52
C LEU A 419 -9.39 -0.20 17.57
N LEU A 420 -9.08 -0.11 16.28
CA LEU A 420 -10.01 0.37 15.25
C LEU A 420 -11.19 -0.59 15.03
N LEU A 421 -10.96 -1.90 15.15
CA LEU A 421 -12.01 -2.92 15.13
C LEU A 421 -12.91 -2.86 16.36
N GLY A 422 -12.38 -2.43 17.52
CA GLY A 422 -13.12 -2.30 18.77
C GLY A 422 -14.36 -1.41 18.68
N ALA A 423 -14.35 -0.41 17.79
CA ALA A 423 -15.51 0.46 17.55
C ALA A 423 -16.60 -0.16 16.64
N ALA A 424 -16.30 -1.23 15.91
CA ALA A 424 -17.18 -1.78 14.88
C ALA A 424 -18.59 -2.12 15.39
N ARG A 425 -18.68 -2.72 16.59
CA ARG A 425 -19.97 -3.14 17.18
C ARG A 425 -20.90 -1.96 17.43
N VAL A 426 -20.37 -0.82 17.87
CA VAL A 426 -21.16 0.40 18.14
C VAL A 426 -21.39 1.17 16.84
N ALA A 427 -20.34 1.28 16.01
CA ALA A 427 -20.35 1.97 14.73
C ALA A 427 -21.38 1.38 13.74
N ARG A 428 -21.70 0.08 13.83
CA ARG A 428 -22.67 -0.61 12.95
C ARG A 428 -24.07 0.02 12.88
N ARG A 429 -24.39 0.97 13.77
CA ARG A 429 -25.61 1.79 13.70
C ARG A 429 -25.56 2.82 12.57
N HIS A 430 -24.36 3.22 12.15
CA HIS A 430 -24.16 4.12 11.02
C HIS A 430 -24.30 3.36 9.70
N PRO A 431 -25.04 3.87 8.70
CA PRO A 431 -25.36 3.12 7.47
C PRO A 431 -24.13 2.63 6.68
N LEU A 432 -23.03 3.38 6.73
CA LEU A 432 -21.80 3.08 5.98
C LEU A 432 -20.72 2.36 6.80
N ALA A 433 -20.98 2.04 8.08
CA ALA A 433 -19.96 1.43 8.93
C ALA A 433 -19.54 0.03 8.46
N CYS A 434 -20.47 -0.79 7.95
CA CYS A 434 -20.16 -2.12 7.44
C CYS A 434 -19.22 -2.07 6.22
N ALA A 435 -19.38 -1.04 5.37
CA ALA A 435 -18.53 -0.82 4.21
C ALA A 435 -17.11 -0.37 4.60
N ALA A 436 -17.01 0.60 5.52
CA ALA A 436 -15.73 1.04 6.07
C ALA A 436 -15.00 -0.11 6.80
N LEU A 437 -15.72 -0.91 7.58
CA LEU A 437 -15.16 -2.09 8.23
C LEU A 437 -14.70 -3.14 7.23
N GLY A 438 -15.48 -3.42 6.19
CA GLY A 438 -15.08 -4.34 5.13
C GLY A 438 -13.81 -3.88 4.43
N ALA A 439 -13.72 -2.60 4.06
CA ALA A 439 -12.51 -2.02 3.46
C ALA A 439 -11.30 -2.11 4.39
N TYR A 440 -11.49 -1.83 5.68
CA TYR A 440 -10.43 -1.93 6.67
C TYR A 440 -9.95 -3.38 6.87
N VAL A 441 -10.86 -4.36 6.95
CA VAL A 441 -10.48 -5.79 7.05
C VAL A 441 -9.80 -6.29 5.78
N ALA A 442 -10.21 -5.81 4.60
CA ALA A 442 -9.50 -6.12 3.35
C ALA A 442 -8.03 -5.70 3.43
N PHE A 443 -7.75 -4.50 3.94
CA PHE A 443 -6.38 -4.05 4.19
C PHE A 443 -5.63 -4.95 5.18
N LEU A 444 -6.23 -5.28 6.33
CA LEU A 444 -5.57 -6.16 7.32
C LEU A 444 -5.18 -7.52 6.74
N VAL A 445 -6.06 -8.12 5.94
CA VAL A 445 -5.76 -9.41 5.29
C VAL A 445 -4.66 -9.27 4.25
N HIS A 446 -4.69 -8.21 3.44
CA HIS A 446 -3.70 -8.01 2.38
C HIS A 446 -2.32 -7.65 2.93
N ALA A 447 -2.26 -6.83 3.98
CA ALA A 447 -1.01 -6.48 4.67
C ALA A 447 -0.30 -7.71 5.28
N GLY A 448 -1.02 -8.81 5.50
CA GLY A 448 -0.40 -10.08 5.91
C GLY A 448 0.36 -10.81 4.81
N ILE A 449 0.15 -10.44 3.55
CA ILE A 449 0.74 -11.08 2.37
C ILE A 449 1.42 -10.10 1.41
N ASP A 450 1.52 -8.83 1.80
CA ASP A 450 2.16 -7.78 1.02
C ASP A 450 2.68 -6.66 1.93
N TRP A 451 3.49 -5.78 1.37
CA TRP A 451 4.13 -4.65 2.06
C TRP A 451 3.29 -3.36 1.93
N ASP A 452 1.96 -3.45 2.06
CA ASP A 452 1.08 -2.29 1.88
C ASP A 452 1.39 -1.13 2.84
N TRP A 453 2.04 -1.43 3.97
CA TRP A 453 2.46 -0.46 4.96
C TRP A 453 3.44 0.58 4.39
N GLU A 454 4.23 0.23 3.39
CA GLU A 454 5.16 1.16 2.75
C GLU A 454 4.49 2.08 1.72
N MET A 455 3.18 1.92 1.51
CA MET A 455 2.38 2.69 0.55
C MET A 455 1.40 3.60 1.28
N PRO A 456 1.82 4.82 1.71
CA PRO A 456 1.00 5.72 2.50
C PRO A 456 -0.39 6.02 1.97
N ALA A 457 -0.58 6.09 0.66
CA ALA A 457 -1.91 6.27 0.08
C ALA A 457 -2.88 5.15 0.49
N VAL A 458 -2.40 3.90 0.51
CA VAL A 458 -3.17 2.70 0.86
C VAL A 458 -3.35 2.61 2.37
N THR A 459 -2.27 2.76 3.14
CA THR A 459 -2.31 2.72 4.61
C THR A 459 -3.20 3.80 5.19
N LEU A 460 -3.08 5.05 4.71
CA LEU A 460 -3.97 6.13 5.17
C LEU A 460 -5.42 5.93 4.74
N ALA A 461 -5.69 5.33 3.58
CA ALA A 461 -7.06 4.99 3.20
C ALA A 461 -7.69 3.98 4.17
N ALA A 462 -6.93 2.96 4.59
CA ALA A 462 -7.36 2.01 5.62
C ALA A 462 -7.55 2.67 6.98
N LEU A 463 -6.60 3.51 7.42
CA LEU A 463 -6.70 4.25 8.69
C LEU A 463 -7.88 5.24 8.68
N VAL A 464 -8.19 5.89 7.55
CA VAL A 464 -9.39 6.72 7.39
C VAL A 464 -10.65 5.89 7.59
N CYS A 465 -10.72 4.67 7.04
CA CYS A 465 -11.84 3.76 7.26
C CYS A 465 -11.98 3.37 8.75
N GLY A 466 -10.87 3.04 9.43
CA GLY A 466 -10.87 2.76 10.86
C GLY A 466 -11.29 3.97 11.72
N VAL A 467 -10.75 5.15 11.44
CA VAL A 467 -11.13 6.40 12.13
C VAL A 467 -12.60 6.73 11.90
N ALA A 468 -13.13 6.46 10.70
CA ALA A 468 -14.56 6.62 10.44
C ALA A 468 -15.42 5.71 11.36
N LEU A 469 -14.95 4.50 11.70
CA LEU A 469 -15.61 3.64 12.70
C LEU A 469 -15.58 4.26 14.09
N LEU A 470 -14.43 4.78 14.54
CA LEU A 470 -14.30 5.48 15.83
C LEU A 470 -15.28 6.66 15.92
N LEU A 471 -15.29 7.52 14.90
CA LEU A 471 -16.18 8.68 14.83
C LEU A 471 -17.66 8.28 14.79
N ALA A 472 -17.99 7.20 14.07
CA ALA A 472 -19.35 6.64 14.00
C ALA A 472 -19.79 5.95 15.30
N ALA A 473 -18.85 5.59 16.19
CA ALA A 473 -19.15 4.98 17.48
C ALA A 473 -19.41 6.00 18.60
N ARG A 474 -19.04 7.28 18.43
CA ARG A 474 -19.27 8.34 19.43
C ARG A 474 -20.74 8.43 19.85
N SER A 475 -21.04 8.38 21.14
CA SER A 475 -22.42 8.52 21.65
C SER A 475 -22.98 9.94 21.44
N ALA A 476 -22.14 10.95 21.62
CA ALA A 476 -22.44 12.35 21.40
C ALA A 476 -21.23 13.07 20.77
N GLU A 477 -21.45 14.28 20.30
CA GLU A 477 -20.38 15.14 19.82
C GLU A 477 -19.48 15.57 20.99
N THR A 478 -18.16 15.40 20.84
CA THR A 478 -17.21 15.76 21.90
C THR A 478 -17.02 17.28 22.00
N PRO A 479 -16.85 17.82 23.22
CA PRO A 479 -16.58 19.25 23.43
C PRO A 479 -15.17 19.62 22.96
N PRO A 480 -14.86 20.93 22.82
CA PRO A 480 -13.50 21.37 22.51
C PRO A 480 -12.50 21.05 23.63
N LEU A 481 -11.23 20.91 23.25
CA LEU A 481 -10.10 20.77 24.18
C LEU A 481 -9.94 22.03 25.03
N GLY A 482 -9.46 21.84 26.27
CA GLY A 482 -9.09 22.95 27.15
C GLY A 482 -7.89 23.73 26.62
N HIS A 483 -7.76 25.00 27.01
CA HIS A 483 -6.71 25.90 26.51
C HIS A 483 -5.30 25.32 26.69
N ALA A 484 -4.96 24.81 27.87
CA ALA A 484 -3.64 24.23 28.15
C ALA A 484 -3.30 23.04 27.23
N SER A 485 -4.22 22.11 27.02
CA SER A 485 -4.02 20.96 26.12
C SER A 485 -3.84 21.39 24.67
N ARG A 486 -4.50 22.48 24.24
CA ARG A 486 -4.36 23.04 22.90
C ARG A 486 -2.98 23.67 22.72
N VAL A 487 -2.51 24.45 23.70
CA VAL A 487 -1.17 25.06 23.68
C VAL A 487 -0.10 23.97 23.63
N LEU A 488 -0.21 22.93 24.47
CA LEU A 488 0.71 21.80 24.45
C LEU A 488 0.68 21.05 23.10
N GLY A 489 -0.51 20.79 22.56
CA GLY A 489 -0.64 20.13 21.26
C GLY A 489 -0.08 20.96 20.10
N ILE A 490 -0.20 22.28 20.14
CA ILE A 490 0.41 23.18 19.14
C ILE A 490 1.92 23.16 19.27
N ALA A 491 2.47 23.24 20.48
CA ALA A 491 3.90 23.16 20.72
C ALA A 491 4.49 21.82 20.22
N LEU A 492 3.82 20.70 20.52
CA LEU A 492 4.21 19.39 20.01
C LEU A 492 4.13 19.32 18.48
N ALA A 493 3.05 19.83 17.87
CA ALA A 493 2.91 19.89 16.41
C ALA A 493 4.02 20.74 15.76
N ALA A 494 4.44 21.83 16.41
CA ALA A 494 5.53 22.67 15.93
C ALA A 494 6.89 21.96 16.00
N VAL A 495 7.18 21.22 17.09
CA VAL A 495 8.41 20.41 17.19
C VAL A 495 8.43 19.32 16.11
N LEU A 496 7.33 18.57 15.97
CA LEU A 496 7.22 17.54 14.94
C LEU A 496 7.27 18.11 13.52
N PHE A 497 6.78 19.34 13.32
CA PHE A 497 6.88 20.04 12.04
C PHE A 497 8.35 20.33 11.70
N VAL A 498 9.17 20.76 12.66
CA VAL A 498 10.60 20.97 12.45
C VAL A 498 11.31 19.66 12.09
N VAL A 499 10.98 18.56 12.79
CA VAL A 499 11.52 17.23 12.47
C VAL A 499 11.15 16.80 11.05
N ALA A 500 9.87 16.94 10.66
CA ALA A 500 9.40 16.63 9.31
C ALA A 500 10.07 17.52 8.25
N LEU A 501 10.29 18.81 8.54
CA LEU A 501 10.93 19.76 7.65
C LEU A 501 12.41 19.42 7.41
N VAL A 502 13.15 19.10 8.47
CA VAL A 502 14.56 18.69 8.37
C VAL A 502 14.68 17.41 7.54
N GLY A 503 13.87 16.39 7.83
CA GLY A 503 13.83 15.16 7.05
C GLY A 503 13.49 15.42 5.57
N PHE A 504 12.46 16.23 5.32
CA PHE A 504 12.06 16.60 3.97
C PHE A 504 13.16 17.31 3.17
N LEU A 505 13.85 18.28 3.76
CA LEU A 505 14.95 18.99 3.09
C LEU A 505 16.11 18.06 2.76
N GLY A 506 16.47 17.18 3.69
CA GLY A 506 17.47 16.14 3.47
C GLY A 506 17.10 15.20 2.34
N ASN A 507 15.90 14.60 2.40
CA ASN A 507 15.45 13.63 1.40
C ASN A 507 15.28 14.26 0.02
N ARG A 508 14.83 15.52 -0.02
CA ARG A 508 14.69 16.26 -1.28
C ARG A 508 16.04 16.46 -1.94
N ALA A 509 17.06 16.91 -1.19
CA ALA A 509 18.40 17.09 -1.71
C ALA A 509 19.02 15.76 -2.18
N ALA A 510 18.82 14.66 -1.43
CA ALA A 510 19.29 13.33 -1.83
C ALA A 510 18.60 12.84 -3.11
N ALA A 511 17.28 12.97 -3.21
CA ALA A 511 16.53 12.60 -4.41
C ALA A 511 16.96 13.43 -5.64
N THR A 512 17.15 14.75 -5.49
CA THR A 512 17.65 15.59 -6.58
C THR A 512 19.09 15.23 -6.96
N ALA A 513 19.93 14.83 -6.01
CA ALA A 513 21.27 14.36 -6.31
C ALA A 513 21.26 13.07 -7.12
N ALA A 514 20.41 12.09 -6.76
CA ALA A 514 20.23 10.84 -7.49
C ALA A 514 19.68 11.09 -8.92
N GLU A 515 18.62 11.89 -9.06
CA GLU A 515 18.07 12.26 -10.37
C GLU A 515 19.09 12.98 -11.26
N ALA A 516 19.91 13.87 -10.67
CA ALA A 516 20.99 14.55 -11.39
C ALA A 516 22.11 13.59 -11.80
N LEU A 517 22.41 12.58 -10.98
CA LEU A 517 23.39 11.55 -11.30
C LEU A 517 22.91 10.67 -12.46
N ASP A 518 21.65 10.23 -12.44
CA ASP A 518 21.03 9.48 -13.54
C ASP A 518 21.02 10.27 -14.86
N ALA A 519 20.85 11.58 -14.77
CA ALA A 519 20.91 12.50 -15.91
C ALA A 519 22.35 12.90 -16.31
N ALA A 520 23.39 12.35 -15.66
CA ALA A 520 24.79 12.71 -15.83
C ALA A 520 25.12 14.20 -15.60
N HIS A 521 24.30 14.91 -14.81
CA HIS A 521 24.53 16.29 -14.37
C HIS A 521 25.41 16.31 -13.11
N LEU A 522 26.68 15.92 -13.26
CA LEU A 522 27.59 15.58 -12.15
C LEU A 522 27.84 16.73 -11.17
N SER A 523 27.93 17.98 -11.64
CA SER A 523 28.14 19.14 -10.77
C SER A 523 26.94 19.41 -9.85
N THR A 524 25.73 19.29 -10.40
CA THR A 524 24.47 19.38 -9.65
C THR A 524 24.37 18.22 -8.67
N ALA A 525 24.62 16.99 -9.13
CA ALA A 525 24.60 15.80 -8.27
C ALA A 525 25.53 15.96 -7.06
N ALA A 526 26.78 16.36 -7.27
CA ALA A 526 27.74 16.58 -6.19
C ALA A 526 27.35 17.74 -5.27
N SER A 527 26.75 18.81 -5.80
CA SER A 527 26.28 19.95 -5.00
C SER A 527 25.11 19.56 -4.10
N GLU A 528 24.11 18.88 -4.65
CA GLU A 528 22.94 18.44 -3.90
C GLU A 528 23.29 17.31 -2.92
N ALA A 529 24.23 16.42 -3.24
CA ALA A 529 24.73 15.43 -2.29
C ALA A 529 25.41 16.09 -1.08
N ARG A 530 26.19 17.17 -1.29
CA ARG A 530 26.75 17.97 -0.17
C ARG A 530 25.66 18.66 0.65
N HIS A 531 24.58 19.09 0.02
CA HIS A 531 23.44 19.69 0.69
C HIS A 531 22.67 18.64 1.52
N ALA A 532 22.42 17.47 0.96
CA ALA A 532 21.82 16.33 1.66
C ALA A 532 22.65 15.94 2.89
N ARG A 533 23.98 15.90 2.77
CA ARG A 533 24.91 15.65 3.89
C ARG A 533 24.75 16.64 5.05
N HIS A 534 24.42 17.89 4.77
CA HIS A 534 24.21 18.90 5.82
C HIS A 534 22.96 18.59 6.66
N TRP A 535 21.88 18.19 5.99
CA TRP A 535 20.60 17.90 6.64
C TRP A 535 20.50 16.48 7.20
N GLN A 536 21.30 15.54 6.67
CA GLN A 536 21.32 14.13 7.06
C GLN A 536 22.70 13.67 7.54
N PRO A 537 23.26 14.25 8.62
CA PRO A 537 24.60 13.89 9.09
C PRO A 537 24.71 12.45 9.62
N TRP A 538 23.58 11.77 9.86
CA TRP A 538 23.54 10.35 10.25
C TRP A 538 23.70 9.40 9.06
N SER A 539 23.28 9.81 7.86
CA SER A 539 23.16 8.92 6.70
C SER A 539 24.46 8.75 5.93
N ALA A 540 24.67 7.54 5.40
CA ALA A 540 25.78 7.24 4.49
C ALA A 540 25.43 7.56 3.03
N GLU A 541 24.14 7.64 2.69
CA GLU A 541 23.62 7.85 1.34
C GLU A 541 24.16 9.14 0.67
N PRO A 542 24.21 10.31 1.34
CA PRO A 542 24.80 11.50 0.74
C PRO A 542 26.29 11.35 0.38
N TRP A 543 27.02 10.48 1.07
CA TRP A 543 28.42 10.20 0.76
C TRP A 543 28.57 9.26 -0.43
N ARG A 544 27.66 8.28 -0.59
CA ARG A 544 27.58 7.41 -1.76
C ARG A 544 27.31 8.24 -3.02
N LEU A 545 26.23 9.02 -3.02
CA LEU A 545 25.85 9.89 -4.15
C LEU A 545 26.96 10.90 -4.52
N LEU A 546 27.63 11.49 -3.52
CA LEU A 546 28.76 12.39 -3.77
C LEU A 546 29.95 11.65 -4.39
N GLY A 547 30.28 10.46 -3.88
CA GLY A 547 31.36 9.63 -4.38
C GLY A 547 31.10 9.15 -5.80
N GLU A 548 29.88 8.72 -6.13
CA GLU A 548 29.48 8.30 -7.46
C GLU A 548 29.57 9.46 -8.47
N ALA A 549 29.07 10.65 -8.10
CA ALA A 549 29.19 11.84 -8.93
C ALA A 549 30.66 12.21 -9.20
N GLN A 550 31.53 12.12 -8.18
CA GLN A 550 32.97 12.34 -8.30
C GLN A 550 33.63 11.27 -9.17
N LEU A 551 33.24 10.01 -9.02
CA LEU A 551 33.81 8.90 -9.77
C LEU A 551 33.47 9.02 -11.27
N GLN A 552 32.21 9.32 -11.59
CA GLN A 552 31.77 9.60 -12.96
C GLN A 552 32.46 10.84 -13.56
N ALA A 553 32.83 11.82 -12.73
CA ALA A 553 33.58 13.01 -13.15
C ALA A 553 35.09 12.73 -13.35
N GLY A 554 35.57 11.51 -13.08
CA GLY A 554 36.99 11.14 -13.14
C GLY A 554 37.80 11.57 -11.92
N GLU A 555 37.17 12.10 -10.87
CA GLU A 555 37.80 12.56 -9.63
C GLU A 555 38.06 11.41 -8.64
N VAL A 556 38.73 10.35 -9.11
CA VAL A 556 38.86 9.06 -8.40
C VAL A 556 39.36 9.19 -6.95
N GLY A 557 40.33 10.08 -6.70
CA GLY A 557 40.86 10.29 -5.34
C GLY A 557 39.85 10.89 -4.37
N GLN A 558 39.01 11.81 -4.86
CA GLN A 558 37.94 12.40 -4.05
C GLN A 558 36.79 11.41 -3.85
N ALA A 559 36.40 10.69 -4.91
CA ALA A 559 35.39 9.64 -4.84
C ALA A 559 35.73 8.59 -3.79
N ARG A 560 36.96 8.07 -3.81
CA ARG A 560 37.48 7.14 -2.81
C ARG A 560 37.37 7.69 -1.38
N ALA A 561 37.73 8.95 -1.16
CA ALA A 561 37.62 9.57 0.16
C ALA A 561 36.16 9.66 0.62
N SER A 562 35.23 9.99 -0.30
CA SER A 562 33.79 10.02 -0.04
C SER A 562 33.25 8.64 0.33
N PHE A 563 33.59 7.59 -0.43
CA PHE A 563 33.16 6.22 -0.13
C PHE A 563 33.70 5.73 1.23
N VAL A 564 34.97 6.01 1.56
CA VAL A 564 35.52 5.67 2.89
C VAL A 564 34.79 6.41 4.01
N ARG A 565 34.37 7.66 3.80
CA ARG A 565 33.54 8.39 4.78
C ARG A 565 32.14 7.81 4.89
N GLY A 566 31.54 7.38 3.78
CA GLY A 566 30.28 6.62 3.77
C GLY A 566 30.40 5.34 4.58
N ILE A 567 31.43 4.53 4.35
CA ILE A 567 31.69 3.26 5.07
C ILE A 567 31.91 3.48 6.57
N GLN A 568 32.49 4.62 6.96
CA GLN A 568 32.62 4.98 8.38
C GLN A 568 31.26 5.24 9.05
N LYS A 569 30.26 5.67 8.29
CA LYS A 569 28.88 5.84 8.75
C LYS A 569 28.13 4.52 8.74
N ASP A 570 28.34 3.72 7.70
CA ASP A 570 27.64 2.47 7.51
C ASP A 570 28.54 1.42 6.88
N ARG A 571 28.93 0.42 7.68
CA ARG A 571 29.77 -0.69 7.20
C ARG A 571 28.97 -1.82 6.57
N GLY A 572 27.64 -1.83 6.76
CA GLY A 572 26.74 -2.86 6.27
C GLY A 572 26.24 -2.60 4.84
N ASP A 573 26.43 -1.39 4.33
CA ASP A 573 26.09 -1.03 2.96
C ASP A 573 27.10 -1.62 1.96
N TRP A 574 26.65 -2.62 1.21
CA TRP A 574 27.46 -3.32 0.21
C TRP A 574 27.76 -2.47 -1.03
N GLU A 575 26.93 -1.48 -1.37
CA GLU A 575 27.10 -0.62 -2.54
C GLU A 575 28.30 0.29 -2.32
N LEU A 576 28.42 0.88 -1.13
CA LEU A 576 29.60 1.66 -0.73
C LEU A 576 30.91 0.86 -0.83
N TRP A 577 30.89 -0.42 -0.48
CA TRP A 577 32.05 -1.30 -0.64
C TRP A 577 32.35 -1.62 -2.11
N LEU A 578 31.31 -1.82 -2.93
CA LEU A 578 31.46 -2.02 -4.37
C LEU A 578 32.06 -0.78 -5.03
N ASP A 579 31.54 0.40 -4.71
CA ASP A 579 32.01 1.68 -5.24
C ASP A 579 33.44 1.99 -4.83
N LEU A 580 33.80 1.71 -3.57
CA LEU A 580 35.18 1.79 -3.12
C LEU A 580 36.08 0.85 -3.93
N ALA A 581 35.61 -0.36 -4.25
CA ALA A 581 36.36 -1.30 -5.08
C ALA A 581 36.55 -0.80 -6.52
N LEU A 582 35.54 -0.13 -7.10
CA LEU A 582 35.61 0.50 -8.42
C LEU A 582 36.57 1.69 -8.44
N ALA A 583 36.64 2.45 -7.35
CA ALA A 583 37.56 3.59 -7.20
C ALA A 583 38.98 3.21 -6.73
N SER A 584 39.27 1.93 -6.48
CA SER A 584 40.54 1.47 -5.88
C SER A 584 41.26 0.42 -6.72
N ARG A 585 42.52 0.11 -6.36
CA ARG A 585 43.35 -0.93 -7.01
C ARG A 585 44.05 -1.81 -5.97
N GLY A 586 44.66 -2.90 -6.43
CA GLY A 586 45.54 -3.73 -5.60
C GLY A 586 44.83 -4.40 -4.41
N SER A 587 45.46 -4.33 -3.23
CA SER A 587 44.95 -4.95 -2.00
C SER A 587 43.64 -4.35 -1.51
N GLU A 588 43.48 -3.04 -1.62
CA GLU A 588 42.28 -2.33 -1.18
C GLU A 588 41.05 -2.76 -1.99
N ARG A 589 41.18 -2.82 -3.32
CA ARG A 589 40.11 -3.35 -4.18
C ARG A 589 39.72 -4.78 -3.79
N ARG A 590 40.69 -5.65 -3.51
CA ARG A 590 40.41 -7.03 -3.07
C ARG A 590 39.71 -7.09 -1.72
N ALA A 591 40.13 -6.26 -0.76
CA ALA A 591 39.49 -6.18 0.54
C ALA A 591 38.03 -5.71 0.43
N ALA A 592 37.79 -4.65 -0.35
CA ALA A 592 36.46 -4.11 -0.59
C ALA A 592 35.53 -5.14 -1.26
N LEU A 593 35.99 -5.84 -2.32
CA LEU A 593 35.23 -6.93 -2.93
C LEU A 593 34.98 -8.11 -1.98
N GLY A 594 35.88 -8.35 -1.02
CA GLY A 594 35.68 -9.33 0.05
C GLY A 594 34.50 -8.98 0.95
N HIS A 595 34.33 -7.70 1.29
CA HIS A 595 33.16 -7.22 2.03
C HIS A 595 31.86 -7.36 1.22
N VAL A 596 31.88 -7.01 -0.08
CA VAL A 596 30.72 -7.21 -0.97
C VAL A 596 30.30 -8.68 -0.99
N ALA A 597 31.25 -9.62 -1.07
CA ALA A 597 30.96 -11.05 -1.10
C ALA A 597 30.31 -11.58 0.19
N VAL A 598 30.51 -10.89 1.32
CA VAL A 598 29.87 -11.24 2.61
C VAL A 598 28.49 -10.59 2.72
N LEU A 599 28.38 -9.31 2.37
CA LEU A 599 27.14 -8.53 2.54
C LEU A 599 26.09 -8.83 1.47
N ASN A 600 26.53 -9.13 0.24
CA ASN A 600 25.67 -9.47 -0.87
C ASN A 600 26.30 -10.61 -1.72
N PRO A 601 26.25 -11.87 -1.25
CA PRO A 601 26.94 -13.00 -1.89
C PRO A 601 26.44 -13.31 -3.31
N LEU A 602 25.20 -12.91 -3.65
CA LEU A 602 24.58 -13.15 -4.96
C LEU A 602 24.61 -11.94 -5.91
N SER A 603 25.38 -10.88 -5.58
CA SER A 603 25.51 -9.69 -6.42
C SER A 603 25.93 -10.03 -7.86
N THR A 604 25.18 -9.49 -8.82
CA THR A 604 25.51 -9.56 -10.25
C THR A 604 26.76 -8.74 -10.57
N GLU A 605 26.85 -7.56 -9.99
CA GLU A 605 27.92 -6.59 -10.15
C GLU A 605 29.25 -7.19 -9.65
N LEU A 606 29.24 -7.86 -8.50
CA LEU A 606 30.41 -8.55 -7.96
C LEU A 606 30.93 -9.60 -8.96
N ARG A 607 30.04 -10.40 -9.57
CA ARG A 607 30.42 -11.42 -10.56
C ARG A 607 30.99 -10.79 -11.83
N GLU A 608 30.42 -9.68 -12.29
CA GLU A 608 30.91 -8.94 -13.47
C GLU A 608 32.30 -8.34 -13.22
N VAL A 609 32.50 -7.73 -12.05
CA VAL A 609 33.79 -7.13 -11.64
C VAL A 609 34.86 -8.19 -11.40
N GLN A 610 34.48 -9.42 -11.01
CA GLN A 610 35.40 -10.56 -10.86
C GLN A 610 35.68 -11.30 -12.17
N GLY A 611 34.70 -11.37 -13.07
CA GLY A 611 34.78 -12.08 -14.36
C GLY A 611 35.47 -11.30 -15.48
N SER A 612 35.61 -9.98 -15.34
CA SER A 612 36.31 -9.08 -16.29
C SER A 612 37.86 -9.15 -16.20
N ARG A 613 38.41 -10.32 -15.87
CA ARG A 613 39.86 -10.55 -15.76
C ARG A 613 40.51 -10.95 -17.07
#